data_AF-A0A928ZUU7-F1
#
_entry.id   AF-A0A928ZUU7-F1
#
_cell.length_a   1.000
_cell.length_b   1.000
_cell.length_c   1.000
_cell.angle_alpha   90.00
_cell.angle_beta   90.00
_cell.angle_gamma   90.00
#
_symmetry.space_group_name_H-M   'P 1'
#
loop_
_entity.id
_entity.type
_entity.pdbx_description
1 polymer ?
#
loop_
_entity_poly.entity_id
_entity_poly.type
_entity_poly.pdbx_seq_one_letter_code
_entity_poly.pdbx_strand_id
1 'polypeptide(L)'
;MDDQRLAEQLAKTGNLMDLTYEDDWWEADDWDGPVETGLMAKPYIEYLESLTPEQHQFLRWRMRLFSILYPELHEWVQSWQLGHSFEAVHTKARRLIYERLKHPTSEQTAWINALITEDDQNLPRSERKLRSQVVPMLASLLTQEDQQILADVAAQGMAQGVLQMVQLAPVLSV
;
A
#
# COMPACT_ATOMS: atom_id res chain seq x y z
N MET A 1 -7.66 -3.18 19.02
CA MET A 1 -8.80 -3.39 18.11
C MET A 1 -9.52 -4.67 18.51
N ASP A 2 -10.85 -4.69 18.52
CA ASP A 2 -11.69 -5.82 18.97
C ASP A 2 -11.89 -6.84 17.84
N ASP A 3 -11.69 -8.13 18.13
CA ASP A 3 -11.76 -9.26 17.19
C ASP A 3 -13.09 -9.32 16.45
N GLN A 4 -14.17 -8.91 17.11
CA GLN A 4 -15.50 -8.89 16.51
C GLN A 4 -15.61 -7.89 15.35
N ARG A 5 -14.98 -6.72 15.48
CA ARG A 5 -14.99 -5.68 14.44
C ARG A 5 -14.17 -6.09 13.22
N LEU A 6 -13.05 -6.77 13.46
CA LEU A 6 -12.15 -7.29 12.44
C LEU A 6 -12.81 -8.42 11.64
N ALA A 7 -13.53 -9.31 12.33
CA ALA A 7 -14.34 -10.35 11.70
C ALA A 7 -15.50 -9.77 10.86
N GLU A 8 -16.17 -8.71 11.34
CA GLU A 8 -17.22 -8.02 10.60
C GLU A 8 -16.70 -7.29 9.34
N GLN A 9 -15.54 -6.65 9.42
CA GLN A 9 -14.91 -5.99 8.27
C GLN A 9 -14.37 -7.02 7.27
N LEU A 10 -13.80 -8.13 7.74
CA LEU A 10 -13.36 -9.23 6.90
C LEU A 10 -14.54 -9.92 6.20
N ALA A 11 -15.66 -10.10 6.89
CA ALA A 11 -16.89 -10.64 6.30
C ALA A 11 -17.48 -9.74 5.20
N LYS A 12 -17.30 -8.41 5.32
CA LYS A 12 -17.74 -7.45 4.30
C LYS A 12 -16.84 -7.40 3.07
N THR A 13 -15.53 -7.37 3.29
CA THR A 13 -14.54 -7.16 2.22
C THR A 13 -14.13 -8.47 1.57
N GLY A 14 -14.25 -9.58 2.29
CA GLY A 14 -13.82 -10.90 1.84
C GLY A 14 -12.33 -10.96 1.53
N ASN A 15 -11.52 -10.00 2.00
CA ASN A 15 -10.07 -9.96 1.81
C ASN A 15 -9.38 -9.17 2.93
N LEU A 16 -8.50 -9.85 3.67
CA LEU A 16 -7.81 -9.27 4.82
C LEU A 16 -6.86 -8.12 4.45
N MET A 17 -6.38 -8.06 3.20
CA MET A 17 -5.59 -6.92 2.72
C MET A 17 -6.40 -5.62 2.70
N ASP A 18 -7.72 -5.68 2.47
CA ASP A 18 -8.59 -4.50 2.52
C ASP A 18 -8.58 -3.86 3.93
N LEU A 19 -8.42 -4.66 4.99
CA LEU A 19 -8.38 -4.18 6.38
C LEU A 19 -7.17 -3.27 6.63
N THR A 20 -6.05 -3.53 5.98
CA THR A 20 -4.84 -2.69 6.07
C THR A 20 -4.98 -1.34 5.38
N TYR A 21 -6.11 -1.06 4.72
CA TYR A 21 -6.37 0.22 4.05
C TYR A 21 -7.58 0.97 4.63
N GLU A 22 -8.22 0.46 5.69
CA GLU A 22 -9.24 1.22 6.44
C GLU A 22 -8.56 2.20 7.41
N ASP A 23 -9.10 3.42 7.52
CA ASP A 23 -8.49 4.50 8.32
C ASP A 23 -8.42 4.11 9.82
N ASP A 24 -9.39 3.31 10.30
CA ASP A 24 -9.45 2.79 11.67
C ASP A 24 -8.32 1.80 12.02
N TRP A 25 -7.68 1.16 11.03
CA TRP A 25 -6.59 0.22 11.27
C TRP A 25 -5.32 0.95 11.74
N TRP A 26 -5.16 2.23 11.36
CA TRP A 26 -3.95 3.02 11.56
C TRP A 26 -4.05 4.01 12.73
N GLU A 27 -5.25 4.29 13.27
CA GLU A 27 -5.41 5.09 14.50
C GLU A 27 -5.06 4.33 15.78
N ALA A 28 -4.71 3.04 15.68
CA ALA A 28 -4.29 2.20 16.81
C ALA A 28 -2.77 2.26 17.12
N ASP A 29 -2.04 3.21 16.52
CA ASP A 29 -0.57 3.29 16.56
C ASP A 29 -0.03 3.97 17.83
N ASP A 30 -0.41 3.42 18.99
CA ASP A 30 0.23 3.67 20.29
C ASP A 30 0.70 2.33 20.89
N TRP A 31 1.29 1.48 20.04
CA TRP A 31 1.59 0.09 20.39
C TRP A 31 3.10 -0.16 20.62
N ASP A 32 3.54 0.13 21.85
CA ASP A 32 4.85 -0.28 22.40
C ASP A 32 4.76 -1.71 22.99
N GLY A 33 4.24 -2.66 22.19
CA GLY A 33 4.01 -4.04 22.60
C GLY A 33 4.77 -5.03 21.71
N PRO A 34 5.30 -6.15 22.26
CA PRO A 34 5.92 -7.18 21.45
C PRO A 34 4.85 -7.73 20.50
N VAL A 35 5.17 -7.74 19.20
CA VAL A 35 4.34 -8.34 18.16
C VAL A 35 4.18 -9.83 18.48
N GLU A 36 3.13 -10.18 19.21
CA GLU A 36 2.77 -11.57 19.46
C GLU A 36 2.24 -12.15 18.15
N THR A 37 3.15 -12.73 17.38
CA THR A 37 2.98 -13.47 16.12
C THR A 37 1.94 -14.61 16.14
N GLY A 38 1.18 -14.80 17.23
CA GLY A 38 0.21 -15.88 17.39
C GLY A 38 -1.26 -15.45 17.40
N LEU A 39 -1.61 -14.28 17.97
CA LEU A 39 -3.02 -13.94 18.24
C LEU A 39 -3.73 -13.28 17.05
N MET A 40 -3.05 -12.43 16.30
CA MET A 40 -3.62 -11.78 15.09
C MET A 40 -3.67 -12.72 13.87
N ALA A 41 -3.01 -13.87 13.93
CA ALA A 41 -2.90 -14.79 12.80
C ALA A 41 -4.08 -15.77 12.70
N LYS A 42 -4.78 -16.06 13.79
CA LYS A 42 -5.81 -17.11 13.82
C LYS A 42 -7.03 -16.79 12.94
N PRO A 43 -7.64 -15.59 13.01
CA PRO A 43 -8.72 -15.22 12.09
C PRO A 43 -8.24 -15.19 10.63
N TYR A 44 -6.98 -14.85 10.39
CA TYR A 44 -6.38 -14.86 9.05
C TYR A 44 -6.18 -16.28 8.50
N ILE A 45 -5.70 -17.21 9.33
CA ILE A 45 -5.54 -18.62 8.94
C ILE A 45 -6.92 -19.23 8.66
N GLU A 46 -7.91 -19.01 9.53
CA GLU A 46 -9.27 -19.50 9.34
C GLU A 46 -9.91 -18.92 8.06
N TYR A 47 -9.69 -17.64 7.78
CA TYR A 47 -10.10 -17.03 6.52
C TYR A 47 -9.40 -17.67 5.33
N LEU A 48 -8.06 -17.84 5.36
CA LEU A 48 -7.33 -18.49 4.27
C LEU A 48 -7.85 -19.92 4.03
N GLU A 49 -8.11 -20.69 5.09
CA GLU A 49 -8.66 -22.05 4.98
C GLU A 49 -10.09 -22.09 4.40
N SER A 50 -10.85 -20.99 4.51
CA SER A 50 -12.21 -20.89 3.99
C SER A 50 -12.30 -20.58 2.48
N LEU A 51 -11.18 -20.26 1.83
CA LEU A 51 -11.16 -19.80 0.45
C LEU A 51 -11.26 -20.93 -0.57
N THR A 52 -11.90 -20.64 -1.70
CA THR A 52 -11.85 -21.54 -2.86
C THR A 52 -10.44 -21.54 -3.48
N PRO A 53 -10.08 -22.59 -4.25
CA PRO A 53 -8.81 -22.63 -4.97
C PRO A 53 -8.57 -21.40 -5.87
N GLU A 54 -9.63 -20.90 -6.52
CA GLU A 54 -9.58 -19.71 -7.38
C GLU A 54 -9.30 -18.45 -6.55
N GLN A 55 -9.93 -18.31 -5.39
CA GLN A 55 -9.69 -17.19 -4.47
C GLN A 55 -8.26 -17.22 -3.90
N HIS A 56 -7.75 -18.40 -3.56
CA HIS A 56 -6.34 -18.58 -3.19
C HIS A 56 -5.38 -18.20 -4.31
N GLN A 57 -5.69 -18.57 -5.56
CA GLN A 57 -4.88 -18.19 -6.71
C GLN A 57 -4.89 -16.67 -6.91
N PHE A 58 -6.06 -16.04 -6.80
CA PHE A 58 -6.19 -14.59 -6.89
C PHE A 58 -5.43 -13.85 -5.78
N LEU A 59 -5.49 -14.32 -4.53
CA LEU A 59 -4.71 -13.74 -3.44
C LEU A 59 -3.20 -13.87 -3.67
N ARG A 60 -2.72 -15.05 -4.10
CA ARG A 60 -1.31 -15.24 -4.44
C ARG A 60 -0.87 -14.31 -5.56
N TRP A 61 -1.69 -14.19 -6.59
CA TRP A 61 -1.46 -13.26 -7.70
C TRP A 61 -1.34 -11.80 -7.20
N ARG A 62 -2.26 -11.36 -6.33
CA ARG A 62 -2.23 -10.01 -5.74
C ARG A 62 -1.01 -9.78 -4.86
N MET A 63 -0.64 -10.75 -4.02
CA MET A 63 0.56 -10.64 -3.18
C MET A 63 1.82 -10.51 -4.03
N ARG A 64 1.92 -11.30 -5.11
CA ARG A 64 3.04 -11.20 -6.06
C ARG A 64 3.09 -9.82 -6.71
N LEU A 65 1.96 -9.35 -7.23
CA LEU A 65 1.86 -8.03 -7.84
C LEU A 65 2.36 -6.93 -6.88
N PHE A 66 1.83 -6.88 -5.66
CA PHE A 66 2.19 -5.81 -4.73
C PHE A 66 3.62 -5.92 -4.19
N SER A 67 4.21 -7.13 -4.11
CA SER A 67 5.64 -7.28 -3.81
C SER A 67 6.55 -6.64 -4.87
N ILE A 68 6.08 -6.51 -6.10
CA ILE A 68 6.80 -5.83 -7.19
C ILE A 68 6.48 -4.34 -7.20
N LEU A 69 5.19 -3.98 -7.09
CA LEU A 69 4.76 -2.59 -7.24
C LEU A 69 5.16 -1.69 -6.06
N TYR A 70 5.06 -2.16 -4.81
CA TYR A 70 5.27 -1.28 -3.65
C TYR A 70 6.70 -0.78 -3.48
N PRO A 71 7.76 -1.57 -3.73
CA PRO A 71 9.12 -1.04 -3.75
C PRO A 71 9.31 0.04 -4.82
N GLU A 72 8.78 -0.16 -6.03
CA GLU A 72 8.90 0.81 -7.13
C GLU A 72 8.07 2.08 -6.85
N LEU A 73 6.89 1.93 -6.24
CA LEU A 73 6.07 3.05 -5.78
C LEU A 73 6.80 3.87 -4.69
N HIS A 74 7.44 3.19 -3.74
CA HIS A 74 8.24 3.84 -2.71
C HIS A 74 9.38 4.66 -3.33
N GLU A 75 10.21 4.05 -4.20
CA GLU A 75 11.29 4.73 -4.91
C GLU A 75 10.76 5.94 -5.71
N TRP A 76 9.62 5.77 -6.39
CA TRP A 76 9.01 6.83 -7.18
C TRP A 76 8.51 8.00 -6.32
N VAL A 77 7.77 7.76 -5.25
CA VAL A 77 7.30 8.82 -4.34
C VAL A 77 8.48 9.48 -3.62
N GLN A 78 9.52 8.72 -3.28
CA GLN A 78 10.71 9.24 -2.64
C GLN A 78 11.44 10.26 -3.54
N SER A 79 11.39 10.04 -4.86
CA SER A 79 11.96 10.97 -5.85
C SER A 79 11.29 12.34 -5.87
N TRP A 80 10.09 12.48 -5.31
CA TRP A 80 9.37 13.77 -5.23
C TRP A 80 9.88 14.66 -4.10
N GLN A 81 10.78 14.18 -3.24
CA GLN A 81 11.46 14.96 -2.20
C GLN A 81 10.50 15.63 -1.20
N LEU A 82 9.46 14.90 -0.79
CA LEU A 82 8.37 15.41 0.06
C LEU A 82 8.76 15.65 1.53
N GLY A 83 9.97 15.28 1.95
CA GLY A 83 10.42 15.41 3.34
C GLY A 83 9.48 14.69 4.31
N HIS A 84 9.02 15.39 5.35
CA HIS A 84 8.13 14.84 6.37
C HIS A 84 6.75 14.42 5.87
N SER A 85 6.34 14.86 4.67
CA SER A 85 5.07 14.45 4.06
C SER A 85 5.17 13.12 3.32
N PHE A 86 6.37 12.53 3.22
CA PHE A 86 6.61 11.31 2.46
C PHE A 86 5.69 10.16 2.89
N GLU A 87 5.66 9.82 4.18
CA GLU A 87 4.92 8.66 4.68
C GLU A 87 3.41 8.76 4.41
N ALA A 88 2.82 9.94 4.66
CA ALA A 88 1.40 10.18 4.40
C ALA A 88 1.06 10.05 2.91
N VAL A 89 1.88 10.62 2.03
CA VAL A 89 1.66 10.56 0.58
C VAL A 89 1.89 9.16 0.04
N HIS A 90 2.96 8.49 0.48
CA HIS A 90 3.26 7.11 0.09
C HIS A 90 2.13 6.16 0.51
N THR A 91 1.63 6.29 1.74
CA THR A 91 0.51 5.50 2.25
C THR A 91 -0.75 5.73 1.44
N LYS A 92 -1.09 7.00 1.14
CA LYS A 92 -2.24 7.32 0.31
C LYS A 92 -2.09 6.77 -1.11
N ALA A 93 -0.91 6.86 -1.69
CA ALA A 93 -0.61 6.32 -3.01
C ALA A 93 -0.79 4.80 -3.07
N ARG A 94 -0.34 4.06 -2.04
CA ARG A 94 -0.56 2.60 -1.93
C ARG A 94 -2.06 2.27 -1.96
N ARG A 95 -2.88 2.98 -1.19
CA ARG A 95 -4.33 2.79 -1.15
C ARG A 95 -4.98 3.08 -2.51
N LEU A 96 -4.59 4.15 -3.19
CA LEU A 96 -5.13 4.49 -4.51
C LEU A 96 -4.77 3.44 -5.56
N ILE A 97 -3.50 3.01 -5.61
CA ILE A 97 -3.04 1.94 -6.52
C ILE A 97 -3.80 0.64 -6.26
N TYR A 98 -3.99 0.30 -4.99
CA TYR A 98 -4.74 -0.87 -4.58
C TYR A 98 -6.18 -0.85 -5.11
N GLU A 99 -6.90 0.27 -4.93
CA GLU A 99 -8.27 0.42 -5.41
C GLU A 99 -8.35 0.37 -6.95
N ARG A 100 -7.42 1.03 -7.64
CA ARG A 100 -7.36 1.02 -9.12
C ARG A 100 -7.06 -0.37 -9.68
N LEU A 101 -6.40 -1.23 -8.91
CA LEU A 101 -6.04 -2.60 -9.30
C LEU A 101 -6.97 -3.67 -8.71
N LYS A 102 -8.07 -3.28 -8.06
CA LYS A 102 -9.08 -4.22 -7.56
C LYS A 102 -9.77 -4.98 -8.69
N HIS A 103 -10.00 -4.29 -9.81
CA HIS A 103 -10.63 -4.82 -11.02
C HIS A 103 -9.86 -4.38 -12.27
N PRO A 104 -8.68 -4.97 -12.54
CA PRO A 104 -7.85 -4.58 -13.68
C PRO A 104 -8.56 -4.91 -14.99
N THR A 105 -8.34 -4.08 -16.01
CA THR A 105 -8.76 -4.38 -17.39
C THR A 105 -8.04 -5.61 -17.93
N SER A 106 -8.51 -6.17 -19.05
CA SER A 106 -7.86 -7.31 -19.70
C SER A 106 -6.41 -7.00 -20.11
N GLU A 107 -6.16 -5.80 -20.62
CA GLU A 107 -4.81 -5.33 -20.99
C GLU A 107 -3.91 -5.21 -19.76
N GLN A 108 -4.41 -4.59 -18.68
CA GLN A 108 -3.67 -4.49 -17.42
C GLN A 108 -3.37 -5.86 -16.82
N THR A 109 -4.33 -6.79 -16.87
CA THR A 109 -4.15 -8.17 -16.40
C THR A 109 -3.07 -8.89 -17.19
N ALA A 110 -3.05 -8.75 -18.51
CA ALA A 110 -2.03 -9.34 -19.37
C ALA A 110 -0.64 -8.77 -19.06
N TRP A 111 -0.53 -7.45 -18.91
CA TRP A 111 0.73 -6.80 -18.52
C TRP A 111 1.21 -7.24 -17.13
N ILE A 112 0.30 -7.30 -16.14
CA ILE A 112 0.63 -7.76 -14.78
C ILE A 112 1.14 -9.21 -14.80
N ASN A 113 0.46 -10.10 -15.53
CA ASN A 113 0.90 -11.49 -15.63
C ASN A 113 2.29 -11.60 -16.26
N ALA A 114 2.58 -10.79 -17.27
CA ALA A 114 3.90 -10.73 -17.87
C ALA A 114 4.94 -10.18 -16.89
N LEU A 115 4.61 -9.15 -16.11
CA LEU A 115 5.48 -8.59 -15.08
C LEU A 115 5.82 -9.61 -13.99
N ILE A 116 4.83 -10.32 -13.47
CA ILE A 116 5.04 -11.38 -12.47
C ILE A 116 5.92 -12.49 -13.06
N THR A 117 5.68 -12.88 -14.31
CA THR A 117 6.48 -13.90 -15.00
C THR A 117 7.94 -13.46 -15.20
N GLU A 118 8.18 -12.18 -15.51
CA GLU A 118 9.54 -11.62 -15.60
C GLU A 118 10.25 -11.61 -14.23
N ASP A 119 9.53 -11.25 -13.17
CA ASP A 119 10.11 -11.23 -11.82
C ASP A 119 10.47 -12.63 -11.31
N ASP A 120 9.65 -13.64 -11.61
CA ASP A 120 9.90 -15.05 -11.29
C ASP A 120 11.17 -15.61 -11.96
N GLN A 121 11.61 -15.03 -13.09
CA GLN A 121 12.85 -15.43 -13.78
C GLN A 121 14.11 -14.99 -13.04
N ASN A 122 14.00 -14.15 -12.00
CA ASN A 122 15.14 -13.66 -11.20
C ASN A 122 16.28 -13.05 -12.02
N LEU A 123 15.96 -12.45 -13.17
CA LEU A 123 16.95 -11.84 -14.05
C LEU A 123 17.64 -10.63 -13.38
N PRO A 124 18.86 -10.25 -13.80
CA PRO A 124 19.46 -8.98 -13.39
C PRO A 124 18.54 -7.78 -13.70
N ARG A 125 18.55 -6.73 -12.86
CA ARG A 125 17.64 -5.56 -13.01
C ARG A 125 17.74 -4.91 -14.40
N SER A 126 18.92 -4.93 -15.03
CA SER A 126 19.16 -4.41 -16.39
C SER A 126 18.43 -5.17 -17.50
N GLU A 127 18.02 -6.41 -17.24
CA GLU A 127 17.34 -7.28 -18.22
C GLU A 127 15.82 -7.35 -17.98
N ARG A 128 15.33 -6.74 -16.88
CA ARG A 128 13.90 -6.68 -16.53
C ARG A 128 13.21 -5.52 -17.24
N LYS A 129 12.81 -5.75 -18.49
CA LYS A 129 12.20 -4.75 -19.37
C LYS A 129 10.85 -4.28 -18.84
N LEU A 130 10.02 -5.19 -18.34
CA LEU A 130 8.70 -4.82 -17.80
C LEU A 130 8.83 -4.08 -16.47
N ARG A 131 9.81 -4.45 -15.64
CA ARG A 131 10.08 -3.73 -14.40
C ARG A 131 10.42 -2.24 -14.63
N SER A 132 11.14 -1.93 -15.72
CA SER A 132 11.42 -0.52 -16.09
C SER A 132 10.17 0.29 -16.47
N GLN A 133 9.06 -0.38 -16.77
CA GLN A 133 7.77 0.23 -17.12
C GLN A 133 6.84 0.39 -15.92
N VAL A 134 7.22 -0.09 -14.74
CA VAL A 134 6.36 -0.05 -13.55
C VAL A 134 5.99 1.39 -13.17
N VAL A 135 6.95 2.31 -13.13
CA VAL A 135 6.66 3.72 -12.79
C VAL A 135 5.73 4.39 -13.81
N PRO A 136 5.99 4.32 -15.13
CA PRO A 136 5.02 4.78 -16.13
C PRO A 136 3.63 4.17 -15.97
N MET A 137 3.56 2.87 -15.66
CA MET A 137 2.29 2.19 -15.45
C MET A 137 1.58 2.70 -14.19
N LEU A 138 2.27 2.83 -13.06
CA LEU A 138 1.74 3.42 -11.82
C LEU A 138 1.20 4.83 -12.07
N ALA A 139 1.95 5.66 -12.81
CA ALA A 139 1.50 7.00 -13.17
C ALA A 139 0.24 6.98 -14.04
N SER A 140 0.12 6.02 -14.97
CA SER A 140 -1.07 5.87 -15.82
C SER A 140 -2.31 5.34 -15.09
N LEU A 141 -2.11 4.61 -13.98
CA LEU A 141 -3.21 4.12 -13.14
C LEU A 141 -3.88 5.23 -12.32
N LEU A 142 -3.12 6.26 -11.97
CA LEU A 142 -3.62 7.39 -11.19
C LEU A 142 -4.34 8.39 -12.10
N THR A 143 -5.62 8.58 -11.82
CA THR A 143 -6.43 9.61 -12.46
C THR A 143 -6.01 11.02 -12.03
N GLN A 144 -6.50 12.05 -12.72
CA GLN A 144 -6.28 13.43 -12.30
C GLN A 144 -6.81 13.70 -10.88
N GLU A 145 -7.94 13.09 -10.50
CA GLU A 145 -8.49 13.18 -9.15
C GLU A 145 -7.55 12.55 -8.11
N ASP A 146 -7.00 11.36 -8.40
CA ASP A 146 -6.03 10.69 -7.53
C ASP A 146 -4.78 11.56 -7.32
N GLN A 147 -4.29 12.18 -8.39
CA GLN A 147 -3.14 13.08 -8.34
C GLN A 147 -3.42 14.32 -7.50
N GLN A 148 -4.63 14.89 -7.60
CA GLN A 148 -5.04 16.01 -6.75
C GLN A 148 -5.10 15.60 -5.28
N ILE A 149 -5.65 14.43 -4.96
CA ILE A 149 -5.68 13.89 -3.60
C ILE A 149 -4.26 13.76 -3.03
N LEU A 150 -3.31 13.24 -3.82
CA LEU A 150 -1.92 13.12 -3.39
C LEU A 150 -1.27 14.49 -3.16
N ALA A 151 -1.55 15.47 -4.01
CA ALA A 151 -1.08 16.84 -3.85
C ALA A 151 -1.64 17.49 -2.58
N ASP A 152 -2.91 17.29 -2.28
CA ASP A 152 -3.56 17.82 -1.08
C ASP A 152 -2.98 17.19 0.20
N VAL A 153 -2.75 15.87 0.20
CA VAL A 153 -2.08 15.17 1.32
C VAL A 153 -0.65 15.69 1.51
N ALA A 154 0.09 15.90 0.41
CA ALA A 154 1.43 16.47 0.47
C ALA A 154 1.40 17.88 1.09
N ALA A 155 0.49 18.75 0.63
CA ALA A 155 0.35 20.11 1.13
C ALA A 155 -0.01 20.15 2.62
N GLN A 156 -0.94 19.29 3.05
CA GLN A 156 -1.31 19.17 4.47
C GLN A 156 -0.14 18.69 5.33
N GLY A 157 0.58 17.66 4.88
CA GLY A 157 1.76 17.16 5.58
C GLY A 157 2.86 18.22 5.70
N MET A 158 3.08 19.03 4.66
CA MET A 158 4.07 20.10 4.69
C MET A 158 3.64 21.22 5.66
N ALA A 159 2.36 21.60 5.63
CA ALA A 159 1.81 22.58 6.55
C ALA A 159 1.95 22.15 8.01
N GLN A 160 1.65 20.89 8.32
CA GLN A 160 1.84 20.32 9.67
C GLN A 160 3.32 20.31 10.07
N GLY A 161 4.22 19.91 9.17
CA GLY A 161 5.66 19.92 9.42
C GLY A 161 6.19 21.31 9.80
N VAL A 162 5.75 22.37 9.09
CA VAL A 162 6.12 23.75 9.43
C VAL A 162 5.57 24.15 10.80
N LEU A 163 4.30 23.84 11.09
CA LEU A 163 3.70 24.17 12.38
C LEU A 163 4.42 23.50 13.55
N GLN A 164 4.81 22.22 13.41
CA GLN A 164 5.56 21.50 14.44
C GLN A 164 6.96 22.09 14.65
N MET A 165 7.69 22.45 13.58
CA MET A 165 9.00 23.09 13.71
C MET A 165 8.91 24.46 14.42
N VAL A 166 7.90 25.26 14.10
CA VAL A 166 7.67 26.56 14.74
C VAL A 166 7.28 26.40 16.22
N GLN A 167 6.54 25.35 16.57
CA GLN A 167 6.17 25.05 17.95
C GLN A 167 7.32 24.47 18.79
N LEU A 168 8.33 23.85 18.16
CA LEU A 168 9.54 23.34 18.82
C LEU A 168 10.64 24.41 18.99
N ALA A 169 10.62 25.47 18.18
CA ALA A 169 11.56 26.59 18.27
C ALA A 169 11.62 27.36 19.62
N PRO A 170 10.57 27.49 20.44
CA PRO A 170 10.66 28.19 21.72
C PRO A 170 11.39 27.41 22.83
N VAL A 171 11.73 26.12 22.61
CA VAL A 171 12.39 25.29 23.65
C VAL A 171 13.93 25.40 23.60
N LEU A 172 14.52 25.88 22.50
CA LEU A 172 15.98 25.97 22.32
C LEU A 172 16.57 27.37 22.61
N SER A 173 15.79 28.26 23.22
CA SER A 173 16.23 29.59 23.66
C SER A 173 16.46 29.60 25.18
N VAL A 174 17.50 28.90 25.67
CA VAL A 174 18.07 29.07 27.02
C VAL A 174 19.59 29.12 26.93
#